data_AF-A0A959A8N2-F1
#
_entry.id   AF-A0A959A8N2-F1
#
_cell.length_a   1.000
_cell.length_b   1.000
_cell.length_c   1.000
_cell.angle_alpha   90.00
_cell.angle_beta   90.00
_cell.angle_gamma   90.00
#
_symmetry.space_group_name_H-M   'P 1'
#
loop_
_entity.id
_entity.type
_entity.pdbx_description
1 polymer ?
#
loop_
_entity_poly.entity_id
_entity_poly.type
_entity_poly.pdbx_seq_one_letter_code
_entity_poly.pdbx_strand_id
1 'polypeptide(L)'
;MLRYSILILLFVIVSPLSVFAQTITAKSAFRDLRREMPGTWFLPTDRGDKLEIWELENDSTLAGKSVRIKPENGDTVLLERLGLELRDTFLTYIITPRIQRSKEAVTLRFEDIDENGFYVFSNPENDDPTKLKYLLLGNREMQIITESKRNGRIVTREDVYEREFAPGTVEFRVKGGINMQNIRSTGTFNTDPPGSSPEFEWRPGWELGTQIRFKGRGGFVTVNAEIGVSGKYVHAKSEFTAIDDTSIVDYKRDLTYQTAWLTIGLYPEISFGRDSRFSLMAGPYYARLVSSRGKGVDLPGTENKLFKANNDFKKNDVGLQLGFQCKLNFGKKDLGGILGLRANLGLANLDNLYIRYCDGGSSILCNGSVAFQGAALYYSIDLLKL
;
A
#
# COMPACT_ATOMS: atom_id res chain seq x y z
N MET A 1 -21.19 19.51 -55.94
CA MET A 1 -20.68 18.72 -54.80
C MET A 1 -20.79 17.21 -55.02
N LEU A 2 -21.87 16.69 -55.62
CA LEU A 2 -22.10 15.24 -55.81
C LEU A 2 -21.03 14.49 -56.65
N ARG A 3 -20.35 15.17 -57.60
CA ARG A 3 -19.32 14.54 -58.46
C ARG A 3 -18.01 14.22 -57.75
N TYR A 4 -17.63 15.00 -56.73
CA TYR A 4 -16.41 14.74 -55.95
C TYR A 4 -16.63 13.65 -54.90
N SER A 5 -17.86 13.48 -54.41
CA SER A 5 -18.24 12.43 -53.47
C SER A 5 -18.11 11.02 -54.07
N ILE A 6 -18.40 10.86 -55.38
CA ILE A 6 -18.29 9.56 -56.07
C ILE A 6 -16.82 9.16 -56.28
N LEU A 7 -15.94 10.13 -56.56
CA LEU A 7 -14.50 9.88 -56.72
C LEU A 7 -13.82 9.47 -55.41
N ILE A 8 -14.24 10.05 -54.27
CA ILE A 8 -13.74 9.67 -52.95
C ILE A 8 -14.21 8.26 -52.57
N LEU A 9 -15.47 7.90 -52.88
CA LEU A 9 -15.99 6.57 -52.59
C LEU A 9 -15.29 5.48 -53.43
N LEU A 10 -14.99 5.76 -54.70
CA LEU A 10 -14.24 4.85 -55.57
C LEU A 10 -12.78 4.67 -55.11
N PHE A 11 -12.15 5.71 -54.56
CA PHE A 11 -10.79 5.62 -54.05
C PHE A 11 -10.68 4.74 -52.79
N VAL A 12 -11.72 4.72 -51.94
CA VAL A 12 -11.77 3.86 -50.74
C VAL A 12 -12.01 2.39 -51.11
N ILE A 13 -12.79 2.10 -52.16
CA ILE A 13 -13.09 0.73 -52.61
C ILE A 13 -11.90 0.08 -53.35
N VAL A 14 -11.07 0.89 -54.04
CA VAL A 14 -9.92 0.39 -54.82
C VAL A 14 -8.63 0.34 -53.98
N SER A 15 -8.62 0.84 -52.74
CA SER A 15 -7.47 0.64 -51.86
C SER A 15 -7.43 -0.85 -51.43
N PRO A 16 -6.37 -1.60 -51.79
CA PRO A 16 -6.19 -2.94 -51.26
C PRO A 16 -5.91 -2.80 -49.76
N LEU A 17 -6.95 -2.90 -48.95
CA LEU A 17 -6.80 -3.22 -47.53
C LEU A 17 -6.19 -4.62 -47.48
N SER A 18 -4.86 -4.68 -47.47
CA SER A 18 -4.13 -5.87 -47.12
C SER A 18 -4.49 -6.19 -45.67
N VAL A 19 -5.56 -6.98 -45.50
CA VAL A 19 -5.87 -7.64 -44.24
C VAL A 19 -4.75 -8.64 -44.03
N PHE A 20 -3.71 -8.22 -43.31
CA PHE A 20 -2.74 -9.13 -42.75
C PHE A 20 -3.49 -9.96 -41.72
N ALA A 21 -3.99 -11.14 -42.14
CA ALA A 21 -4.27 -12.21 -41.21
C ALA A 21 -2.93 -12.48 -40.49
N GLN A 22 -2.81 -12.02 -39.24
CA GLN A 22 -1.62 -12.27 -38.45
C GLN A 22 -1.61 -13.77 -38.14
N THR A 23 -0.86 -14.55 -38.91
CA THR A 23 -0.60 -15.94 -38.55
C THR A 23 0.17 -15.93 -37.24
N ILE A 24 -0.41 -16.49 -36.19
CA ILE A 24 0.25 -16.62 -34.89
C ILE A 24 1.45 -17.55 -35.09
N THR A 25 2.65 -17.03 -34.82
CA THR A 25 3.90 -17.79 -34.93
C THR A 25 4.37 -18.18 -33.54
N ALA A 26 5.18 -19.24 -33.44
CA ALA A 26 5.83 -19.62 -32.18
C ALA A 26 6.57 -18.43 -31.51
N LYS A 27 7.15 -17.54 -32.32
CA LYS A 27 7.83 -16.32 -31.84
C LYS A 27 6.87 -15.30 -31.25
N SER A 28 5.70 -15.08 -31.86
CA SER A 28 4.69 -14.17 -31.29
C SER A 28 4.06 -14.76 -30.03
N ALA A 29 3.74 -16.06 -30.03
CA ALA A 29 3.22 -16.75 -28.86
C ALA A 29 4.22 -16.70 -27.68
N PHE A 30 5.50 -16.96 -27.94
CA PHE A 30 6.54 -16.86 -26.91
C PHE A 30 6.69 -15.44 -26.38
N ARG A 31 6.61 -14.41 -27.23
CA ARG A 31 6.67 -13.00 -26.80
C ARG A 31 5.54 -12.67 -25.83
N ASP A 32 4.33 -13.15 -26.11
CA ASP A 32 3.15 -12.85 -25.29
C ASP A 32 3.23 -13.61 -23.95
N LEU A 33 3.58 -14.90 -23.98
CA LEU A 33 3.89 -15.69 -22.77
C LEU A 33 5.03 -15.07 -21.96
N ARG A 34 6.10 -14.59 -22.60
CA ARG A 34 7.22 -13.91 -21.94
C ARG A 34 6.81 -12.64 -21.21
N ARG A 35 5.83 -11.91 -21.74
CA ARG A 35 5.32 -10.68 -21.10
C ARG A 35 4.44 -11.02 -19.89
N GLU A 36 3.60 -12.05 -20.01
CA GLU A 36 2.51 -12.26 -19.08
C GLU A 36 2.77 -13.39 -18.09
N MET A 37 3.43 -14.47 -18.45
CA MET A 37 3.63 -15.65 -17.60
C MET A 37 4.52 -15.43 -16.36
N PRO A 38 5.59 -14.59 -16.38
CA PRO A 38 6.45 -14.40 -15.21
C PRO A 38 5.69 -13.99 -13.94
N GLY A 39 6.07 -14.61 -12.83
CA GLY A 39 5.46 -14.43 -11.51
C GLY A 39 5.15 -15.77 -10.83
N THR A 40 4.62 -15.67 -9.62
CA THR A 40 4.13 -16.84 -8.88
C THR A 40 2.62 -16.98 -9.04
N TRP A 41 2.16 -18.18 -9.27
CA TRP A 41 0.77 -18.54 -9.47
C TRP A 41 0.36 -19.56 -8.40
N PHE A 42 -0.75 -19.30 -7.73
CA PHE A 42 -1.20 -20.00 -6.52
C PHE A 42 -2.50 -20.77 -6.77
N LEU A 43 -2.55 -22.03 -6.36
CA LEU A 43 -3.72 -22.89 -6.40
C LEU A 43 -3.91 -23.55 -5.02
N PRO A 44 -4.95 -23.19 -4.27
CA PRO A 44 -5.24 -23.84 -2.99
C PRO A 44 -5.73 -25.28 -3.24
N THR A 45 -5.22 -26.24 -2.48
CA THR A 45 -5.70 -27.64 -2.53
C THR A 45 -5.77 -28.26 -1.14
N ASP A 46 -6.61 -29.28 -0.97
CA ASP A 46 -6.78 -30.00 0.31
C ASP A 46 -5.49 -30.65 0.83
N ARG A 47 -4.51 -30.87 -0.05
CA ARG A 47 -3.21 -31.51 0.28
C ARG A 47 -2.07 -30.50 0.42
N GLY A 48 -2.40 -29.22 0.54
CA GLY A 48 -1.45 -28.12 0.59
C GLY A 48 -1.45 -27.28 -0.67
N ASP A 49 -1.01 -26.04 -0.55
CA ASP A 49 -1.07 -25.07 -1.63
C ASP A 49 -0.06 -25.41 -2.71
N LYS A 50 -0.51 -25.42 -3.98
CA LYS A 50 0.35 -25.61 -5.14
C LYS A 50 0.73 -24.24 -5.68
N LEU A 51 2.01 -24.07 -5.97
CA LEU A 51 2.56 -22.88 -6.58
C LEU A 51 3.22 -23.23 -7.91
N GLU A 52 3.10 -22.34 -8.87
CA GLU A 52 3.85 -22.37 -10.12
C GLU A 52 4.57 -21.03 -10.29
N ILE A 53 5.90 -21.06 -10.32
CA ILE A 53 6.74 -19.86 -10.32
C ILE A 53 7.46 -19.80 -11.65
N TRP A 54 7.32 -18.70 -12.37
CA TRP A 54 7.95 -18.45 -13.67
C TRP A 54 8.87 -17.24 -13.62
N GLU A 55 10.08 -17.42 -14.15
CA GLU A 55 11.13 -16.40 -14.21
C GLU A 55 11.70 -16.32 -15.63
N LEU A 56 12.11 -15.12 -16.03
CA LEU A 56 12.82 -14.94 -17.29
C LEU A 56 14.29 -15.29 -17.09
N GLU A 57 14.76 -16.35 -17.76
CA GLU A 57 16.16 -16.74 -17.72
C GLU A 57 16.97 -15.99 -18.77
N ASN A 58 16.45 -15.89 -20.00
CA ASN A 58 17.07 -15.15 -21.09
C ASN A 58 16.05 -14.81 -22.19
N ASP A 59 16.51 -14.25 -23.30
CA ASP A 59 15.64 -13.79 -24.39
C ASP A 59 14.82 -14.88 -25.10
N SER A 60 15.24 -16.14 -24.93
CA SER A 60 14.67 -17.33 -25.56
C SER A 60 14.17 -18.37 -24.56
N THR A 61 14.26 -18.11 -23.25
CA THR A 61 13.96 -19.10 -22.21
C THR A 61 13.23 -18.48 -21.02
N LEU A 62 12.09 -19.06 -20.67
CA LEU A 62 11.44 -18.87 -19.36
C LEU A 62 11.68 -20.14 -18.54
N ALA A 63 12.21 -19.96 -17.33
CA ALA A 63 12.40 -21.04 -16.37
C ALA A 63 11.22 -21.06 -15.40
N GLY A 64 10.65 -22.23 -15.17
CA GLY A 64 9.53 -22.42 -14.26
C GLY A 64 9.80 -23.47 -13.19
N LYS A 65 9.05 -23.42 -12.08
CA LYS A 65 9.09 -24.43 -11.02
C LYS A 65 7.68 -24.63 -10.46
N SER A 66 7.26 -25.88 -10.32
CA SER A 66 6.06 -26.24 -9.58
C SER A 66 6.43 -26.73 -8.19
N VAL A 67 5.90 -26.09 -7.14
CA VAL A 67 6.16 -26.46 -5.74
C VAL A 67 4.85 -26.67 -5.00
N ARG A 68 4.91 -27.39 -3.88
CA ARG A 68 3.79 -27.56 -2.94
C ARG A 68 4.22 -27.12 -1.54
N ILE A 69 3.39 -26.31 -0.90
CA ILE A 69 3.52 -25.98 0.52
C ILE A 69 2.70 -27.00 1.31
N LYS A 70 3.35 -27.75 2.20
CA LYS A 70 2.68 -28.73 3.06
C LYS A 70 1.84 -28.05 4.14
N PRO A 71 0.58 -28.47 4.36
CA PRO A 71 -0.27 -27.84 5.37
C PRO A 71 0.19 -28.14 6.80
N GLU A 72 0.88 -29.27 7.05
CA GLU A 72 1.21 -29.70 8.41
C GLU A 72 2.36 -28.89 9.04
N ASN A 73 3.33 -28.44 8.22
CA ASN A 73 4.54 -27.78 8.71
C ASN A 73 4.97 -26.55 7.89
N GLY A 74 4.28 -26.22 6.79
CA GLY A 74 4.64 -25.11 5.91
C GLY A 74 5.86 -25.38 5.03
N ASP A 75 6.40 -26.60 5.00
CA ASP A 75 7.57 -26.91 4.17
C ASP A 75 7.23 -26.82 2.68
N THR A 76 8.15 -26.20 1.93
CA THR A 76 8.06 -26.13 0.47
C THR A 76 8.76 -27.32 -0.18
N VAL A 77 8.01 -28.04 -1.01
CA VAL A 77 8.45 -29.25 -1.70
C VAL A 77 8.39 -29.01 -3.20
N LEU A 78 9.55 -29.04 -3.88
CA LEU A 78 9.59 -29.04 -5.34
C LEU A 78 8.89 -30.29 -5.89
N LEU A 79 7.97 -30.10 -6.82
CA LEU A 79 7.32 -31.16 -7.58
C LEU A 79 8.05 -31.38 -8.90
N GLU A 80 8.18 -30.30 -9.68
CA GLU A 80 8.67 -30.33 -11.06
C GLU A 80 9.41 -29.04 -11.39
N ARG A 81 10.40 -29.12 -12.27
CA ARG A 81 10.96 -27.95 -12.97
C ARG A 81 10.28 -27.85 -14.33
N LEU A 82 9.96 -26.64 -14.74
CA LEU A 82 9.27 -26.33 -15.97
C LEU A 82 10.18 -25.44 -16.82
N GLY A 83 10.00 -25.45 -18.14
CA GLY A 83 10.76 -24.62 -19.05
C GLY A 83 9.96 -24.32 -20.30
N LEU A 84 10.06 -23.09 -20.79
CA LEU A 84 9.58 -22.69 -22.11
C LEU A 84 10.77 -22.18 -22.90
N GLU A 85 11.13 -22.88 -23.98
CA GLU A 85 12.27 -22.58 -24.81
C GLU A 85 11.85 -22.28 -26.24
N LEU A 86 12.27 -21.11 -26.75
CA LEU A 86 12.19 -20.76 -28.16
C LEU A 86 13.53 -21.05 -28.83
N ARG A 87 13.59 -22.10 -29.65
CA ARG A 87 14.77 -22.45 -30.47
C ARG A 87 14.38 -22.34 -31.94
N ASP A 88 15.07 -21.48 -32.67
CA ASP A 88 14.78 -21.17 -34.07
C ASP A 88 13.31 -20.75 -34.31
N THR A 89 12.50 -21.68 -34.82
CA THR A 89 11.07 -21.50 -35.11
C THR A 89 10.16 -22.34 -34.21
N PHE A 90 10.72 -23.05 -33.23
CA PHE A 90 9.98 -23.96 -32.36
C PHE A 90 9.92 -23.44 -30.94
N LEU A 91 8.71 -23.36 -30.41
CA LEU A 91 8.46 -23.12 -29.00
C LEU A 91 8.15 -24.46 -28.33
N THR A 92 8.89 -24.77 -27.28
CA THR A 92 8.86 -26.07 -26.62
C THR A 92 8.65 -25.90 -25.12
N TYR A 93 7.73 -26.67 -24.56
CA TYR A 93 7.47 -26.76 -23.13
C TYR A 93 8.12 -28.02 -22.56
N ILE A 94 8.91 -27.88 -21.51
CA ILE A 94 9.75 -28.93 -20.92
C ILE A 94 9.35 -29.12 -19.46
N ILE A 95 9.07 -30.36 -19.06
CA ILE A 95 8.75 -30.75 -17.68
C ILE A 95 9.80 -31.73 -17.18
N THR A 96 10.48 -31.38 -16.11
CA THR A 96 11.47 -32.23 -15.44
C THR A 96 11.00 -32.58 -14.03
N PRO A 97 10.52 -33.81 -13.79
CA PRO A 97 10.08 -34.25 -12.46
C PRO A 97 11.21 -34.22 -11.43
N ARG A 98 10.89 -33.95 -10.16
CA ARG A 98 11.90 -33.96 -9.08
C ARG A 98 12.54 -35.33 -8.87
N ILE A 99 11.75 -36.41 -8.87
CA ILE A 99 12.24 -37.76 -8.56
C ILE A 99 12.55 -38.47 -9.87
N GLN A 100 13.83 -38.42 -10.24
CA GLN A 100 14.38 -38.93 -11.48
C GLN A 100 14.68 -40.44 -11.40
N ARG A 101 13.76 -41.24 -10.83
CA ARG A 101 14.01 -42.69 -10.65
C ARG A 101 13.86 -43.50 -11.93
N SER A 102 13.21 -42.99 -12.98
CA SER A 102 13.23 -43.59 -14.35
C SER A 102 12.52 -42.75 -15.43
N LYS A 103 12.15 -41.49 -15.18
CA LYS A 103 11.38 -40.68 -16.14
C LYS A 103 12.25 -39.57 -16.72
N GLU A 104 12.42 -39.60 -18.03
CA GLU A 104 13.05 -38.55 -18.82
C GLU A 104 12.21 -37.27 -18.78
N ALA A 105 12.82 -36.14 -19.15
CA ALA A 105 12.10 -34.87 -19.24
C ALA A 105 11.02 -34.98 -20.33
N VAL A 106 9.79 -34.60 -19.98
CA VAL A 106 8.67 -34.60 -20.92
C VAL A 106 8.72 -33.32 -21.73
N THR A 107 8.73 -33.45 -23.05
CA THR A 107 8.83 -32.33 -23.99
C THR A 107 7.57 -32.26 -24.83
N LEU A 108 6.91 -31.09 -24.82
CA LEU A 108 5.70 -30.79 -25.59
C LEU A 108 5.98 -29.64 -26.56
N ARG A 109 5.52 -29.76 -27.80
CA ARG A 109 5.70 -28.73 -28.82
C ARG A 109 4.48 -27.84 -28.91
N PHE A 110 4.70 -26.53 -29.06
CA PHE A 110 3.64 -25.58 -29.34
C PHE A 110 2.96 -25.90 -30.68
N GLU A 111 1.64 -26.06 -30.64
CA GLU A 111 0.80 -26.29 -31.83
C GLU A 111 0.26 -24.97 -32.35
N ASP A 112 -0.61 -24.33 -31.56
CA ASP A 112 -1.32 -23.10 -31.91
C ASP A 112 -1.95 -22.45 -30.66
N ILE A 113 -2.63 -21.32 -30.86
CA ILE A 113 -3.59 -20.75 -29.91
C ILE A 113 -5.01 -21.13 -30.36
N ASP A 114 -5.78 -21.80 -29.50
CA ASP A 114 -7.14 -22.22 -29.86
C ASP A 114 -8.15 -21.06 -29.88
N GLU A 115 -9.38 -21.33 -30.33
CA GLU A 115 -10.45 -20.33 -30.45
C GLU A 115 -10.81 -19.63 -29.12
N ASN A 116 -10.53 -20.29 -27.99
CA ASN A 116 -10.76 -19.74 -26.66
C ASN A 116 -9.54 -18.99 -26.10
N GLY A 117 -8.46 -18.88 -26.89
CA GLY A 117 -7.24 -18.18 -26.52
C GLY A 117 -6.22 -19.04 -25.75
N PHE A 118 -6.38 -20.36 -25.71
CA PHE A 118 -5.41 -21.22 -25.02
C PHE A 118 -4.16 -21.45 -25.86
N TYR A 119 -2.98 -21.25 -25.28
CA TYR A 119 -1.72 -21.72 -25.84
C TYR A 119 -1.64 -23.24 -25.70
N VAL A 120 -1.67 -23.96 -26.84
CA VAL A 120 -1.72 -25.43 -26.87
C VAL A 120 -0.33 -26.00 -27.13
N PHE A 121 0.09 -26.89 -26.23
CA PHE A 121 1.30 -27.69 -26.36
C PHE A 121 0.92 -29.17 -26.40
N SER A 122 1.51 -29.94 -27.30
CA SER A 122 1.23 -31.38 -27.39
C SER A 122 2.46 -32.21 -27.70
N ASN A 123 2.42 -33.47 -27.28
CA ASN A 123 3.28 -34.52 -27.81
C ASN A 123 2.50 -35.85 -27.78
N PRO A 124 2.04 -36.36 -28.94
CA PRO A 124 1.29 -37.59 -29.04
C PRO A 124 2.04 -38.85 -28.54
N GLU A 125 3.37 -38.80 -28.47
CA GLU A 125 4.22 -39.90 -28.00
C GLU A 125 4.27 -40.02 -26.47
N ASN A 126 3.83 -38.99 -25.74
CA ASN A 126 3.82 -38.97 -24.28
C ASN A 126 2.44 -39.32 -23.70
N ASP A 127 2.45 -40.14 -22.64
CA ASP A 127 1.22 -40.55 -21.94
C ASP A 127 0.79 -39.60 -20.81
N ASP A 128 1.71 -38.86 -20.18
CA ASP A 128 1.39 -37.96 -19.05
C ASP A 128 2.40 -36.81 -18.91
N PRO A 129 2.07 -35.57 -19.33
CA PRO A 129 0.91 -35.17 -20.14
C PRO A 129 1.09 -35.45 -21.65
N THR A 130 -0.03 -35.66 -22.34
CA THR A 130 -0.09 -35.74 -23.82
C THR A 130 -0.36 -34.37 -24.44
N LYS A 131 -1.22 -33.56 -23.80
CA LYS A 131 -1.56 -32.21 -24.22
C LYS A 131 -1.70 -31.29 -23.01
N LEU A 132 -1.24 -30.05 -23.16
CA LEU A 132 -1.23 -29.02 -22.14
C LEU A 132 -1.71 -27.71 -22.74
N LYS A 133 -2.67 -27.06 -22.10
CA LYS A 133 -3.24 -25.80 -22.55
C LYS A 133 -3.13 -24.75 -21.46
N TYR A 134 -2.64 -23.57 -21.82
CA TYR A 134 -2.56 -22.41 -20.92
C TYR A 134 -3.47 -21.29 -21.41
N LEU A 135 -4.29 -20.75 -20.52
CA LEU A 135 -5.01 -19.50 -20.75
C LEU A 135 -4.61 -18.49 -19.68
N LEU A 136 -4.02 -17.38 -20.11
CA LEU A 136 -3.66 -16.27 -19.24
C LEU A 136 -4.82 -15.28 -19.21
N LEU A 137 -5.59 -15.27 -18.12
CA LEU A 137 -6.68 -14.32 -17.88
C LEU A 137 -6.09 -13.04 -17.27
N GLY A 138 -5.25 -12.38 -18.07
CA GLY A 138 -4.47 -11.20 -17.70
C GLY A 138 -3.48 -11.44 -16.55
N ASN A 139 -3.31 -10.44 -15.69
CA ASN A 139 -2.36 -10.50 -14.58
C ASN A 139 -2.91 -11.15 -13.30
N ARG A 140 -4.10 -11.76 -13.34
CA ARG A 140 -4.80 -12.23 -12.14
C ARG A 140 -4.93 -13.74 -12.07
N GLU A 141 -5.30 -14.37 -13.18
CA GLU A 141 -5.66 -15.78 -13.22
C GLU A 141 -4.96 -16.48 -14.39
N MET A 142 -4.58 -17.73 -14.17
CA MET A 142 -4.00 -18.60 -15.18
C MET A 142 -4.71 -19.94 -15.08
N GLN A 143 -5.36 -20.33 -16.16
CA GLN A 143 -6.02 -21.62 -16.26
C GLN A 143 -5.11 -22.58 -17.01
N ILE A 144 -4.91 -23.76 -16.43
CA ILE A 144 -4.14 -24.84 -17.02
C ILE A 144 -5.06 -26.03 -17.24
N ILE A 145 -5.15 -26.52 -18.48
CA ILE A 145 -5.82 -27.77 -18.79
C ILE A 145 -4.77 -28.80 -19.19
N THR A 146 -4.70 -29.90 -18.44
CA THR A 146 -3.79 -31.01 -18.69
C THR A 146 -4.59 -32.22 -19.16
N GLU A 147 -4.21 -32.77 -20.30
CA GLU A 147 -4.76 -34.00 -20.86
C GLU A 147 -3.70 -35.10 -20.86
N SER A 148 -4.04 -36.25 -20.28
CA SER A 148 -3.14 -37.41 -20.16
C SER A 148 -3.85 -38.68 -20.60
N LYS A 149 -3.10 -39.65 -21.12
CA LYS A 149 -3.59 -40.98 -21.50
C LYS A 149 -3.34 -41.97 -20.38
N ARG A 150 -4.40 -42.43 -19.71
CA ARG A 150 -4.32 -43.43 -18.62
C ARG A 150 -5.12 -44.67 -19.00
N ASN A 151 -4.44 -45.82 -19.10
CA ASN A 151 -5.05 -47.10 -19.48
C ASN A 151 -5.88 -47.01 -20.77
N GLY A 152 -5.38 -46.29 -21.78
CA GLY A 152 -6.06 -46.08 -23.06
C GLY A 152 -7.22 -45.08 -23.06
N ARG A 153 -7.53 -44.45 -21.92
CA ARG A 153 -8.54 -43.38 -21.82
C ARG A 153 -7.88 -42.02 -21.64
N ILE A 154 -8.45 -41.00 -22.28
CA ILE A 154 -8.03 -39.60 -22.08
C ILE A 154 -8.65 -39.10 -20.77
N VAL A 155 -7.80 -38.57 -19.89
CA VAL A 155 -8.20 -37.95 -18.63
C VAL A 155 -7.82 -36.47 -18.72
N THR A 156 -8.79 -35.59 -18.51
CA THR A 156 -8.60 -34.14 -18.48
C THR A 156 -8.61 -33.64 -17.05
N ARG A 157 -7.70 -32.74 -16.71
CA ARG A 157 -7.67 -32.00 -15.46
C ARG A 157 -7.61 -30.51 -15.77
N GLU A 158 -8.39 -29.74 -15.03
CA GLU A 158 -8.42 -28.29 -15.10
C GLU A 158 -7.98 -27.73 -13.74
N ASP A 159 -6.96 -26.88 -13.75
CA ASP A 159 -6.41 -26.21 -12.58
C ASP A 159 -6.47 -24.69 -12.84
N VAL A 160 -7.09 -23.92 -11.94
CA VAL A 160 -7.17 -22.45 -12.03
C VAL A 160 -6.28 -21.83 -10.96
N TYR A 161 -5.17 -21.26 -11.40
CA TYR A 161 -4.22 -20.55 -10.55
C TYR A 161 -4.54 -19.07 -10.50
N GLU A 162 -4.15 -18.44 -9.40
CA GLU A 162 -4.22 -17.00 -9.23
C GLU A 162 -2.82 -16.41 -8.95
N ARG A 163 -2.45 -15.27 -9.57
CA ARG A 163 -1.08 -14.72 -9.51
C ARG A 163 -0.70 -14.03 -8.19
N GLU A 164 0.18 -14.60 -7.38
CA GLU A 164 0.66 -14.12 -6.06
C GLU A 164 1.03 -12.62 -5.98
N PHE A 165 1.39 -11.96 -7.08
CA PHE A 165 1.65 -10.51 -7.12
C PHE A 165 0.93 -9.81 -8.30
N ALA A 166 -0.40 -9.80 -8.29
CA ALA A 166 -1.15 -8.77 -9.02
C ALA A 166 -0.98 -7.42 -8.30
N PRO A 167 -0.92 -6.26 -9.00
CA PRO A 167 -0.97 -4.97 -8.34
C PRO A 167 -2.21 -4.95 -7.44
N GLY A 168 -1.97 -4.61 -6.18
CA GLY A 168 -2.95 -4.67 -5.11
C GLY A 168 -4.31 -4.04 -5.41
N THR A 169 -5.35 -4.47 -4.70
CA THR A 169 -6.60 -3.70 -4.66
C THR A 169 -6.30 -2.32 -4.10
N VAL A 170 -6.68 -1.29 -4.86
CA VAL A 170 -6.66 0.11 -4.40
C VAL A 170 -7.99 0.43 -3.76
N GLU A 171 -7.99 0.89 -2.52
CA GLU A 171 -9.19 1.40 -1.85
C GLU A 171 -9.08 2.91 -1.66
N PHE A 172 -10.16 3.63 -1.99
CA PHE A 172 -10.28 5.05 -1.71
C PHE A 172 -11.22 5.24 -0.53
N ARG A 173 -10.71 5.83 0.54
CA ARG A 173 -11.45 5.96 1.79
C ARG A 173 -11.57 7.40 2.24
N VAL A 174 -12.72 7.71 2.83
CA VAL A 174 -12.93 8.94 3.62
C VAL A 174 -12.86 8.56 5.09
N LYS A 175 -12.14 9.37 5.87
CA LYS A 175 -12.01 9.21 7.32
C LYS A 175 -12.51 10.46 8.05
N GLY A 176 -13.16 10.23 9.19
CA GLY A 176 -13.53 11.27 10.14
C GLY A 176 -13.36 10.77 11.56
N GLY A 177 -12.92 11.64 12.47
CA GLY A 177 -12.59 11.25 13.82
C GLY A 177 -12.48 12.40 14.80
N ILE A 178 -12.28 12.02 16.06
CA ILE A 178 -11.94 12.92 17.16
C ILE A 178 -10.48 12.68 17.55
N ASN A 179 -9.79 13.75 17.92
CA ASN A 179 -8.42 13.65 18.41
C ASN A 179 -8.28 14.30 19.78
N MET A 180 -7.29 13.86 20.53
CA MET A 180 -6.87 14.43 21.81
C MET A 180 -5.39 14.71 21.69
N GLN A 181 -5.04 15.99 21.71
CA GLN A 181 -3.64 16.41 21.62
C GLN A 181 -3.22 17.10 22.90
N ASN A 182 -1.98 16.84 23.30
CA ASN A 182 -1.37 17.51 24.42
C ASN A 182 -0.11 18.22 23.94
N ILE A 183 0.07 19.46 24.38
CA ILE A 183 1.35 20.15 24.29
C ILE A 183 2.16 19.70 25.50
N ARG A 184 3.31 19.07 25.29
CA ARG A 184 4.15 18.66 26.43
C ARG A 184 4.61 19.91 27.19
N SER A 185 4.29 19.95 28.49
CA SER A 185 4.87 20.87 29.49
C SER A 185 6.36 20.56 29.66
N THR A 186 7.16 20.99 28.70
CA THR A 186 8.60 20.81 28.75
C THR A 186 9.20 22.08 28.18
N GLY A 187 9.45 22.99 29.10
CA GLY A 187 9.75 24.39 28.83
C GLY A 187 9.49 25.19 30.09
N THR A 188 10.54 25.55 30.82
CA THR A 188 10.46 26.52 31.90
C THR A 188 10.82 27.87 31.31
N PHE A 189 10.00 28.89 31.55
CA PHE A 189 10.49 30.26 31.36
C PHE A 189 11.64 30.48 32.35
N ASN A 190 12.66 31.22 31.93
CA ASN A 190 13.74 31.62 32.82
C ASN A 190 13.22 32.75 33.72
N THR A 191 12.32 32.40 34.64
CA THR A 191 11.62 33.32 35.52
C THR A 191 12.17 33.19 36.92
N ASP A 192 12.38 34.32 37.58
CA ASP A 192 12.74 34.41 38.99
C ASP A 192 11.48 34.80 39.78
N PRO A 193 10.95 33.94 40.67
CA PRO A 193 11.49 32.64 41.09
C PRO A 193 11.18 31.48 40.12
N PRO A 194 12.06 30.46 40.07
CA PRO A 194 11.87 29.27 39.24
C PRO A 194 10.74 28.41 39.82
N GLY A 195 9.56 28.43 39.19
CA GLY A 195 8.44 27.60 39.68
C GLY A 195 7.17 27.58 38.85
N SER A 196 6.92 28.57 38.00
CA SER A 196 5.69 28.66 37.19
C SER A 196 5.83 27.92 35.86
N SER A 197 5.91 26.58 35.90
CA SER A 197 5.80 25.79 34.67
C SER A 197 4.41 26.01 34.06
N PRO A 198 4.31 26.21 32.74
CA PRO A 198 3.01 26.32 32.08
C PRO A 198 2.22 25.02 32.25
N GLU A 199 0.96 25.17 32.64
CA GLU A 199 -0.02 24.10 32.68
C GLU A 199 -0.70 24.03 31.30
N PHE A 200 -0.74 22.82 30.74
CA PHE A 200 -1.45 22.56 29.49
C PHE A 200 -2.60 21.59 29.75
N GLU A 201 -3.80 22.01 29.40
CA GLU A 201 -4.96 21.12 29.39
C GLU A 201 -5.28 20.70 27.97
N TRP A 202 -5.52 19.41 27.80
CA TRP A 202 -5.98 18.86 26.53
C TRP A 202 -7.45 19.22 26.31
N ARG A 203 -7.84 19.45 25.06
CA ARG A 203 -9.24 19.55 24.65
C ARG A 203 -9.49 18.68 23.41
N PRO A 204 -10.69 18.08 23.27
CA PRO A 204 -11.00 17.24 22.13
C PRO A 204 -11.03 18.07 20.85
N GLY A 205 -10.30 17.62 19.85
CA GLY A 205 -10.27 18.12 18.49
C GLY A 205 -10.98 17.20 17.51
N TRP A 206 -10.90 17.56 16.23
CA TRP A 206 -11.51 16.83 15.12
C TRP A 206 -10.49 16.55 14.03
N GLU A 207 -10.70 15.47 13.29
CA GLU A 207 -9.92 15.16 12.08
C GLU A 207 -10.82 14.70 10.94
N LEU A 208 -10.48 15.13 9.74
CA LEU A 208 -11.11 14.72 8.49
C LEU A 208 -10.03 14.46 7.45
N GLY A 209 -10.21 13.46 6.61
CA GLY A 209 -9.25 13.23 5.53
C GLY A 209 -9.66 12.13 4.57
N THR A 210 -8.78 11.89 3.62
CA THR A 210 -8.88 10.82 2.65
C THR A 210 -7.65 9.93 2.71
N GLN A 211 -7.86 8.64 2.45
CA GLN A 211 -6.81 7.63 2.48
C GLN A 211 -6.90 6.81 1.20
N ILE A 212 -5.76 6.62 0.53
CA ILE A 212 -5.59 5.66 -0.56
C ILE A 212 -4.83 4.47 0.01
N ARG A 213 -5.38 3.27 -0.13
CA ARG A 213 -4.76 2.05 0.38
C ARG A 213 -4.32 1.17 -0.76
N PHE A 214 -3.03 0.86 -0.80
CA PHE A 214 -2.45 -0.10 -1.73
C PHE A 214 -2.27 -1.42 -0.99
N LYS A 215 -3.17 -2.38 -1.20
CA LYS A 215 -3.12 -3.67 -0.51
C LYS A 215 -2.22 -4.65 -1.23
N GLY A 216 -1.12 -5.07 -0.61
CA GLY A 216 -0.34 -6.21 -1.08
C GLY A 216 -1.19 -7.48 -1.15
N ARG A 217 -0.87 -8.38 -2.08
CA ARG A 217 -1.58 -9.66 -2.21
C ARG A 217 -1.29 -10.55 -0.99
N GLY A 218 -2.34 -11.22 -0.50
CA GLY A 218 -2.40 -11.85 0.82
C GLY A 218 -3.09 -10.99 1.90
N GLY A 219 -3.25 -9.68 1.67
CA GLY A 219 -3.97 -8.78 2.58
C GLY A 219 -3.24 -8.45 3.88
N PHE A 220 -2.05 -9.04 4.10
CA PHE A 220 -1.24 -8.86 5.30
C PHE A 220 -0.46 -7.56 5.31
N VAL A 221 -0.04 -7.04 4.16
CA VAL A 221 0.70 -5.77 4.07
C VAL A 221 -0.09 -4.79 3.23
N THR A 222 -0.29 -3.58 3.73
CA THR A 222 -0.97 -2.49 3.03
C THR A 222 -0.15 -1.22 3.17
N VAL A 223 0.00 -0.44 2.10
CA VAL A 223 0.59 0.90 2.19
C VAL A 223 -0.55 1.92 2.12
N ASN A 224 -0.68 2.74 3.15
CA ASN A 224 -1.69 3.80 3.20
C ASN A 224 -1.03 5.14 2.87
N ALA A 225 -1.53 5.84 1.86
CA ALA A 225 -1.22 7.23 1.60
C ALA A 225 -2.39 8.09 2.09
N GLU A 226 -2.13 9.09 2.92
CA GLU A 226 -3.18 9.90 3.54
C GLU A 226 -2.94 11.38 3.35
N ILE A 227 -4.04 12.10 3.16
CA ILE A 227 -4.09 13.56 3.25
C ILE A 227 -5.31 13.94 4.08
N GLY A 228 -5.16 14.93 4.98
CA GLY A 228 -6.27 15.33 5.83
C GLY A 228 -6.06 16.68 6.50
N VAL A 229 -7.10 17.14 7.18
CA VAL A 229 -7.08 18.34 8.01
C VAL A 229 -7.49 17.95 9.43
N SER A 230 -6.77 18.46 10.42
CA SER A 230 -7.12 18.27 11.82
C SER A 230 -7.22 19.61 12.54
N GLY A 231 -8.31 19.79 13.27
CA GLY A 231 -8.48 20.87 14.24
C GLY A 231 -8.01 20.40 15.61
N LYS A 232 -7.08 21.13 16.21
CA LYS A 232 -6.51 20.86 17.52
C LYS A 232 -6.84 22.00 18.47
N TYR A 233 -7.24 21.63 19.69
CA TYR A 233 -7.54 22.58 20.75
C TYR A 233 -6.65 22.30 21.96
N VAL A 234 -5.93 23.32 22.42
CA VAL A 234 -5.08 23.19 23.59
C VAL A 234 -5.26 24.43 24.45
N HIS A 235 -5.45 24.20 25.74
CA HIS A 235 -5.50 25.29 26.71
C HIS A 235 -4.15 25.42 27.39
N ALA A 236 -3.62 26.63 27.43
CA ALA A 236 -2.35 26.94 28.07
C ALA A 236 -2.57 27.99 29.16
N LYS A 237 -2.14 27.65 30.36
CA LYS A 237 -2.17 28.52 31.53
C LYS A 237 -0.76 28.73 32.05
N SER A 238 -0.34 29.97 32.18
CA SER A 238 0.96 30.35 32.72
C SER A 238 0.88 31.72 33.35
N GLU A 239 1.46 31.90 34.52
CA GLU A 239 1.50 33.18 35.23
C GLU A 239 2.86 33.34 35.88
N PHE A 240 3.57 34.40 35.55
CA PHE A 240 4.89 34.72 36.10
C PHE A 240 5.18 36.19 35.98
N THR A 241 6.20 36.65 36.68
CA THR A 241 6.67 38.03 36.60
C THR A 241 8.07 38.02 36.00
N ALA A 242 8.37 38.95 35.10
CA ALA A 242 9.73 39.13 34.57
C ALA A 242 10.18 40.58 34.69
N ILE A 243 11.48 40.76 34.90
CA ILE A 243 12.12 42.07 34.95
C ILE A 243 12.54 42.41 33.52
N ASP A 244 11.85 43.35 32.88
CA ASP A 244 12.33 44.02 31.66
C ASP A 244 13.20 45.20 32.09
N ASP A 245 14.12 45.66 31.24
CA ASP A 245 15.29 46.53 31.52
C ASP A 245 15.11 47.68 32.57
N THR A 246 13.89 48.14 32.84
CA THR A 246 13.55 49.14 33.87
C THR A 246 12.28 48.88 34.70
N SER A 247 11.56 47.76 34.51
CA SER A 247 10.26 47.53 35.17
C SER A 247 9.92 46.06 35.37
N ILE A 248 9.22 45.78 36.46
CA ILE A 248 8.58 44.50 36.75
C ILE A 248 7.30 44.40 35.91
N VAL A 249 7.22 43.39 35.03
CA VAL A 249 6.06 43.14 34.18
C VAL A 249 5.45 41.80 34.54
N ASP A 250 4.16 41.81 34.86
CA ASP A 250 3.38 40.60 35.10
C ASP A 250 2.93 39.99 33.78
N TYR A 251 3.31 38.74 33.57
CA TYR A 251 2.93 37.92 32.44
C TYR A 251 1.85 36.95 32.88
N LYS A 252 0.68 37.04 32.26
CA LYS A 252 -0.43 36.12 32.51
C LYS A 252 -0.99 35.64 31.20
N ARG A 253 -1.01 34.32 31.05
CA ARG A 253 -1.54 33.62 29.91
C ARG A 253 -2.57 32.62 30.36
N ASP A 254 -3.78 32.81 29.87
CA ASP A 254 -4.90 31.92 30.05
C ASP A 254 -5.61 31.85 28.69
N LEU A 255 -5.00 31.09 27.77
CA LEU A 255 -5.35 31.07 26.35
C LEU A 255 -5.80 29.68 25.93
N THR A 256 -6.87 29.61 25.15
CA THR A 256 -7.20 28.43 24.36
C THR A 256 -6.74 28.66 22.93
N TYR A 257 -5.81 27.84 22.47
CA TYR A 257 -5.39 27.78 21.09
C TYR A 257 -6.33 26.92 20.28
N GLN A 258 -6.73 27.44 19.12
CA GLN A 258 -7.48 26.75 18.09
C GLN A 258 -6.61 26.72 16.84
N THR A 259 -6.08 25.55 16.51
CA THR A 259 -5.18 25.39 15.36
C THR A 259 -5.77 24.41 14.35
N ALA A 260 -5.54 24.68 13.06
CA ALA A 260 -5.90 23.79 11.97
C ALA A 260 -4.63 23.38 11.22
N TRP A 261 -4.46 22.08 11.02
CA TRP A 261 -3.27 21.49 10.43
C TRP A 261 -3.63 20.64 9.23
N LEU A 262 -3.00 20.92 8.09
CA LEU A 262 -3.00 20.05 6.92
C LEU A 262 -1.95 18.96 7.14
N THR A 263 -2.32 17.71 6.98
CA THR A 263 -1.44 16.55 7.19
C THR A 263 -1.35 15.72 5.92
N ILE A 264 -0.16 15.21 5.66
CA ILE A 264 0.10 14.18 4.65
C ILE A 264 0.97 13.09 5.29
N GLY A 265 0.75 11.84 4.94
CA GLY A 265 1.59 10.75 5.44
C GLY A 265 1.50 9.47 4.66
N LEU A 266 2.49 8.61 4.90
CA LEU A 266 2.63 7.31 4.26
C LEU A 266 2.83 6.26 5.35
N TYR A 267 1.89 5.34 5.48
CA TYR A 267 1.82 4.38 6.59
C TYR A 267 1.76 2.96 6.06
N PRO A 268 2.90 2.24 6.01
CA PRO A 268 2.84 0.79 5.91
C PRO A 268 2.07 0.23 7.11
N GLU A 269 1.22 -0.74 6.82
CA GLU A 269 0.29 -1.39 7.73
C GLU A 269 0.42 -2.90 7.57
N ILE A 270 0.53 -3.58 8.71
CA ILE A 270 0.58 -5.02 8.83
C ILE A 270 -0.73 -5.49 9.46
N SER A 271 -1.52 -6.26 8.74
CA SER A 271 -2.75 -6.88 9.21
C SER A 271 -2.49 -8.27 9.79
N PHE A 272 -3.12 -8.57 10.91
CA PHE A 272 -3.01 -9.83 11.63
C PHE A 272 -4.28 -10.67 11.47
N GLY A 273 -4.08 -11.99 11.30
CA GLY A 273 -5.14 -12.99 11.17
C GLY A 273 -5.71 -13.12 9.76
N ARG A 274 -6.34 -14.27 9.48
CA ARG A 274 -6.91 -14.62 8.17
C ARG A 274 -7.98 -13.64 7.70
N ASP A 275 -8.77 -13.09 8.63
CA ASP A 275 -9.79 -12.07 8.37
C ASP A 275 -9.22 -10.63 8.33
N SER A 276 -7.94 -10.44 8.67
CA SER A 276 -7.28 -9.13 8.73
C SER A 276 -8.03 -8.09 9.58
N ARG A 277 -8.76 -8.50 10.63
CA ARG A 277 -9.59 -7.59 11.45
C ARG A 277 -8.76 -6.64 12.28
N PHE A 278 -7.55 -7.02 12.65
CA PHE A 278 -6.64 -6.18 13.42
C PHE A 278 -5.45 -5.82 12.56
N SER A 279 -4.99 -4.58 12.66
CA SER A 279 -3.75 -4.17 11.99
C SER A 279 -2.97 -3.15 12.79
N LEU A 280 -1.66 -3.14 12.58
CA LEU A 280 -0.72 -2.16 13.10
C LEU A 280 -0.18 -1.36 11.93
N MET A 281 -0.15 -0.04 12.04
CA MET A 281 0.47 0.85 11.04
C MET A 281 1.53 1.71 11.71
N ALA A 282 2.60 1.98 10.99
CA ALA A 282 3.67 2.84 11.45
C ALA A 282 4.30 3.56 10.26
N GLY A 283 4.40 4.88 10.29
CA GLY A 283 5.06 5.58 9.19
C GLY A 283 5.22 7.08 9.37
N PRO A 284 5.99 7.73 8.48
CA PRO A 284 6.25 9.15 8.55
C PRO A 284 5.02 9.99 8.19
N TYR A 285 4.95 11.18 8.77
CA TYR A 285 4.00 12.21 8.36
C TYR A 285 4.67 13.58 8.30
N TYR A 286 4.07 14.47 7.52
CA TYR A 286 4.34 15.90 7.51
C TYR A 286 3.03 16.65 7.77
N ALA A 287 3.08 17.67 8.62
CA ALA A 287 1.95 18.55 8.89
C ALA A 287 2.34 20.02 8.75
N ARG A 288 1.41 20.82 8.22
CA ARG A 288 1.56 22.26 8.06
C ARG A 288 0.43 22.99 8.77
N LEU A 289 0.78 23.96 9.61
CA LEU A 289 -0.17 24.85 10.26
C LEU A 289 -0.82 25.74 9.20
N VAL A 290 -2.15 25.67 9.09
CA VAL A 290 -2.95 26.44 8.12
C VAL A 290 -3.61 27.63 8.80
N SER A 291 -4.03 27.48 10.05
CA SER A 291 -4.64 28.54 10.84
C SER A 291 -4.30 28.36 12.32
N SER A 292 -4.04 29.47 13.01
CA SER A 292 -3.90 29.52 14.47
C SER A 292 -4.69 30.71 14.99
N ARG A 293 -5.47 30.50 16.05
CA ARG A 293 -6.18 31.55 16.77
C ARG A 293 -6.06 31.28 18.26
N GLY A 294 -5.65 32.27 19.04
CA GLY A 294 -5.70 32.25 20.49
C GLY A 294 -6.94 33.01 20.98
N LYS A 295 -7.65 32.46 21.97
CA LYS A 295 -8.73 33.16 22.67
C LYS A 295 -8.52 33.06 24.17
N GLY A 296 -8.57 34.19 24.87
CA GLY A 296 -8.42 34.24 26.33
C GLY A 296 -7.64 35.47 26.77
N VAL A 297 -7.00 35.38 27.94
CA VAL A 297 -6.22 36.46 28.53
C VAL A 297 -4.75 36.29 28.12
N ASP A 298 -4.18 37.33 27.54
CA ASP A 298 -2.74 37.44 27.26
C ASP A 298 -2.29 38.80 27.79
N LEU A 299 -1.56 38.79 28.89
CA LEU A 299 -0.99 39.97 29.52
C LEU A 299 0.54 39.87 29.51
N PRO A 300 1.24 40.97 29.16
CA PRO A 300 0.71 42.24 28.68
C PRO A 300 0.06 42.09 27.28
N GLY A 301 -1.06 42.79 27.05
CA GLY A 301 -1.81 42.69 25.81
C GLY A 301 -1.03 43.24 24.62
N THR A 302 -1.02 42.48 23.51
CA THR A 302 -0.25 42.66 22.25
C THR A 302 1.09 41.91 22.20
N GLU A 303 1.51 41.51 20.98
CA GLU A 303 2.72 40.73 20.70
C GLU A 303 3.96 41.35 21.36
N ASN A 304 4.36 40.83 22.53
CA ASN A 304 5.52 41.31 23.26
C ASN A 304 6.79 40.52 22.85
N LYS A 305 7.97 40.94 23.33
CA LYS A 305 9.26 40.25 23.12
C LYS A 305 9.18 38.76 23.48
N LEU A 306 8.43 38.41 24.54
CA LEU A 306 8.32 37.04 25.05
C LEU A 306 7.15 36.24 24.45
N PHE A 307 6.06 36.90 24.05
CA PHE A 307 4.82 36.25 23.63
C PHE A 307 4.34 36.75 22.28
N LYS A 308 4.32 35.84 21.30
CA LYS A 308 3.78 36.12 19.98
C LYS A 308 2.80 35.01 19.64
N ALA A 309 1.55 35.15 20.07
CA ALA A 309 0.49 34.16 19.85
C ALA A 309 0.42 33.64 18.39
N ASN A 310 0.74 34.49 17.40
CA ASN A 310 0.78 34.14 15.98
C ASN A 310 2.02 33.34 15.54
N ASN A 311 3.08 33.32 16.34
CA ASN A 311 4.35 32.64 16.09
C ASN A 311 4.70 31.59 17.16
N ASP A 312 3.77 31.34 18.07
CA ASP A 312 3.91 30.41 19.19
C ASP A 312 4.04 28.95 18.73
N PHE A 313 3.43 28.60 17.59
CA PHE A 313 3.55 27.29 16.95
C PHE A 313 4.48 27.33 15.74
N LYS A 314 5.22 26.23 15.54
CA LYS A 314 5.92 26.00 14.28
C LYS A 314 4.91 25.86 13.14
N LYS A 315 5.30 26.37 11.97
CA LYS A 315 4.48 26.28 10.76
C LYS A 315 4.49 24.88 10.15
N ASN A 316 5.51 24.09 10.46
CA ASN A 316 5.76 22.76 9.90
C ASN A 316 6.10 21.77 11.02
N ASP A 317 5.58 20.57 10.90
CA ASP A 317 5.85 19.43 11.79
C ASP A 317 6.15 18.20 10.95
N VAL A 318 7.11 17.40 11.41
CA VAL A 318 7.52 16.14 10.79
C VAL A 318 7.66 15.12 11.90
N GLY A 319 7.17 13.90 11.67
CA GLY A 319 7.16 12.90 12.72
C GLY A 319 6.84 11.50 12.25
N LEU A 320 6.65 10.62 13.23
CA LEU A 320 6.19 9.26 13.06
C LEU A 320 4.79 9.10 13.63
N GLN A 321 4.00 8.26 13.01
CA GLN A 321 2.66 7.95 13.47
C GLN A 321 2.57 6.45 13.65
N LEU A 322 2.03 6.04 14.80
CA LEU A 322 1.77 4.64 15.13
C LEU A 322 0.27 4.48 15.30
N GLY A 323 -0.31 3.38 14.83
CA GLY A 323 -1.72 3.18 15.07
C GLY A 323 -2.16 1.74 14.95
N PHE A 324 -3.28 1.47 15.60
CA PHE A 324 -3.94 0.18 15.65
C PHE A 324 -5.30 0.34 14.98
N GLN A 325 -5.67 -0.58 14.10
CA GLN A 325 -6.99 -0.55 13.48
C GLN A 325 -7.76 -1.83 13.80
N CYS A 326 -9.07 -1.67 13.97
CA CYS A 326 -10.03 -2.76 14.05
C CYS A 326 -11.05 -2.60 12.91
N LYS A 327 -11.17 -3.62 12.06
CA LYS A 327 -12.16 -3.65 10.98
C LYS A 327 -13.47 -4.19 11.54
N LEU A 328 -14.54 -3.41 11.42
CA LEU A 328 -15.86 -3.77 11.95
C LEU A 328 -16.76 -4.13 10.77
N ASN A 329 -17.35 -5.32 10.84
CA ASN A 329 -18.33 -5.78 9.85
C ASN A 329 -19.76 -5.65 10.43
N PHE A 330 -20.50 -4.62 10.05
CA PHE A 330 -21.87 -4.33 10.51
C PHE A 330 -22.98 -4.98 9.65
N GLY A 331 -22.67 -5.95 8.79
CA GLY A 331 -23.65 -6.80 8.10
C GLY A 331 -23.62 -6.74 6.57
N LYS A 332 -24.69 -7.22 5.91
CA LYS A 332 -24.73 -7.43 4.44
C LYS A 332 -24.66 -6.14 3.59
N LYS A 333 -24.83 -4.96 4.19
CA LYS A 333 -24.72 -3.64 3.53
C LYS A 333 -23.45 -2.88 3.92
N ASP A 334 -22.46 -3.57 4.49
CA ASP A 334 -21.29 -2.89 5.01
C ASP A 334 -20.37 -2.37 3.90
N LEU A 335 -20.10 -1.07 3.95
CA LEU A 335 -19.16 -0.33 3.10
C LEU A 335 -17.69 -0.60 3.49
N GLY A 336 -17.41 -1.67 4.24
CA GLY A 336 -16.08 -2.03 4.72
C GLY A 336 -15.55 -1.06 5.77
N GLY A 337 -16.40 -0.72 6.73
CA GLY A 337 -16.10 0.20 7.81
C GLY A 337 -14.86 -0.20 8.63
N ILE A 338 -13.98 0.75 8.90
CA ILE A 338 -12.83 0.55 9.78
C ILE A 338 -12.87 1.56 10.90
N LEU A 339 -12.86 1.06 12.14
CA LEU A 339 -12.66 1.85 13.34
C LEU A 339 -11.18 1.76 13.75
N GLY A 340 -10.47 2.88 13.72
CA GLY A 340 -9.05 2.94 14.05
C GLY A 340 -8.77 3.80 15.27
N LEU A 341 -7.78 3.38 16.05
CA LEU A 341 -7.17 4.17 17.11
C LEU A 341 -5.70 4.45 16.76
N ARG A 342 -5.30 5.70 16.77
CA ARG A 342 -3.99 6.14 16.32
C ARG A 342 -3.31 6.96 17.39
N ALA A 343 -2.00 6.81 17.52
CA ALA A 343 -1.12 7.55 18.41
C ALA A 343 -0.06 8.28 17.58
N ASN A 344 0.10 9.57 17.82
CA ASN A 344 1.00 10.42 17.05
C ASN A 344 2.28 10.66 17.84
N LEU A 345 3.44 10.36 17.23
CA LEU A 345 4.77 10.57 17.80
C LEU A 345 5.55 11.53 16.90
N GLY A 346 5.47 12.83 17.15
CA GLY A 346 6.20 13.80 16.33
C GLY A 346 7.53 14.21 16.93
N LEU A 347 8.30 14.98 16.17
CA LEU A 347 9.47 15.64 16.70
C LEU A 347 9.04 16.64 17.79
N ALA A 348 9.55 16.42 18.99
CA ALA A 348 9.32 17.18 20.21
C ALA A 348 10.00 18.53 20.10
N ASN A 349 9.39 19.43 19.35
CA ASN A 349 9.74 20.83 19.35
C ASN A 349 8.68 21.65 18.61
N LEU A 350 7.39 21.33 18.75
CA LEU A 350 6.32 21.99 17.98
C LEU A 350 6.16 23.48 18.31
N ASP A 351 6.70 23.93 19.44
CA ASP A 351 6.46 25.27 19.96
C ASP A 351 7.73 26.12 19.88
N ASN A 352 7.62 27.33 19.34
CA ASN A 352 8.68 28.34 19.41
C ASN A 352 8.71 29.03 20.80
N LEU A 353 7.74 28.72 21.66
CA LEU A 353 7.46 29.40 22.91
C LEU A 353 8.51 29.21 24.01
N TYR A 354 9.22 28.08 24.03
CA TYR A 354 10.00 27.69 25.20
C TYR A 354 11.45 27.37 24.82
N ILE A 355 12.37 28.23 25.25
CA ILE A 355 13.80 27.91 25.25
C ILE A 355 14.01 26.90 26.38
N ARG A 356 14.31 25.65 26.04
CA ARG A 356 14.79 24.69 27.05
C ARG A 356 16.24 24.98 27.33
N TYR A 357 16.58 25.09 28.61
CA TYR A 357 17.96 25.05 29.06
C TYR A 357 18.53 23.67 28.69
N CYS A 358 19.47 23.64 27.74
CA CYS A 358 20.29 22.46 27.49
C CYS A 358 21.53 22.60 28.35
N ASP A 359 21.60 21.85 29.46
CA ASP A 359 22.87 21.68 30.16
C ASP A 359 23.88 21.08 29.17
N GLY A 360 24.86 21.89 28.74
CA GLY A 360 25.97 21.43 27.90
C GLY A 360 26.07 21.98 26.47
N GLY A 361 25.29 22.99 26.07
CA GLY A 361 25.56 23.77 24.84
C GLY A 361 25.32 23.08 23.49
N SER A 362 24.92 21.81 23.46
CA SER A 362 24.57 21.10 22.22
C SER A 362 23.07 21.20 21.92
N SER A 363 22.65 22.30 21.26
CA SER A 363 21.26 22.60 20.89
C SER A 363 20.62 21.60 19.91
N ILE A 364 21.42 20.80 19.20
CA ILE A 364 20.95 19.85 18.18
C ILE A 364 20.27 18.61 18.79
N LEU A 365 20.77 18.09 19.92
CA LEU A 365 20.24 16.87 20.55
C LEU A 365 18.98 17.13 21.40
N CYS A 366 18.85 18.32 22.00
CA CYS A 366 17.63 18.71 22.72
C CYS A 366 16.42 18.92 21.81
N ASN A 367 16.67 19.36 20.58
CA ASN A 367 15.64 19.80 19.63
C ASN A 367 15.07 18.67 18.76
N GLY A 368 15.61 17.45 18.86
CA GLY A 368 15.30 16.32 17.98
C GLY A 368 14.73 15.08 18.70
N SER A 369 14.12 15.22 19.87
CA SER A 369 13.49 14.07 20.54
C SER A 369 12.15 13.73 19.89
N VAL A 370 11.72 12.47 19.90
CA VAL A 370 10.38 12.06 19.47
C VAL A 370 9.47 12.03 20.69
N ALA A 371 8.30 12.68 20.63
CA ALA A 371 7.35 12.71 21.73
C ALA A 371 5.93 12.41 21.29
N PHE A 372 5.16 11.87 22.24
CA PHE A 372 3.72 11.67 22.09
C PHE A 372 3.01 13.02 21.97
N GLN A 373 2.36 13.23 20.82
CA GLN A 373 1.61 14.45 20.51
C GLN A 373 0.11 14.29 20.76
N GLY A 374 -0.41 13.06 20.71
CA GLY A 374 -1.82 12.82 20.91
C GLY A 374 -2.31 11.48 20.37
N ALA A 375 -3.60 11.24 20.54
CA ALA A 375 -4.29 10.10 19.98
C ALA A 375 -5.53 10.52 19.17
N ALA A 376 -5.95 9.69 18.23
CA ALA A 376 -7.15 9.91 17.44
C ALA A 376 -7.96 8.61 17.31
N LEU A 377 -9.27 8.73 17.47
CA LEU A 377 -10.24 7.68 17.16
C LEU A 377 -10.98 8.10 15.89
N TYR A 378 -10.93 7.26 14.86
CA TYR A 378 -11.51 7.56 13.56
C TYR A 378 -12.31 6.39 13.00
N TYR A 379 -13.29 6.74 12.16
CA TYR A 379 -14.01 5.81 11.34
C TYR A 379 -13.75 6.11 9.87
N SER A 380 -13.58 5.07 9.04
CA SER A 380 -13.41 5.22 7.60
C SER A 380 -14.25 4.25 6.79
N ILE A 381 -14.71 4.71 5.62
CA ILE A 381 -15.53 3.94 4.67
C ILE A 381 -14.86 3.89 3.31
N ASP A 382 -15.05 2.81 2.56
CA ASP A 382 -14.57 2.65 1.19
C ASP A 382 -15.56 3.29 0.21
N LEU A 383 -15.13 4.36 -0.46
CA LEU A 383 -15.93 5.09 -1.43
C LEU A 383 -16.22 4.30 -2.69
N LEU A 384 -15.39 3.32 -3.04
CA LEU A 384 -15.64 2.47 -4.22
C LEU A 384 -16.78 1.47 -4.00
N LYS A 385 -17.29 1.35 -2.76
CA LYS A 385 -18.39 0.46 -2.39
C LYS A 385 -19.74 1.19 -2.23
N LEU A 386 -19.74 2.52 -2.30
CA LEU A 386 -20.93 3.35 -2.42
C LEU A 386 -21.45 3.28 -3.87
#